data_AF-A0A2V9K291-F1
#
_entry.id   AF-A0A2V9K291-F1
#
_cell.length_a   1.000
_cell.length_b   1.000
_cell.length_c   1.000
_cell.angle_alpha   90.00
_cell.angle_beta   90.00
_cell.angle_gamma   90.00
#
_symmetry.space_group_name_H-M   'P 1'
#
loop_
_entity.id
_entity.type
_entity.pdbx_description
1 polymer ?
#
loop_
_entity_poly.entity_id
_entity_poly.type
_entity_poly.pdbx_seq_one_letter_code
_entity_poly.pdbx_strand_id
1 'polypeptide(L)' 'HNVESQMRIGVTKDDGQFKAHAWVELLGSALNDRQDVSRRFKPFDHAIDPSRLQLR' A
#
# COMPACT_ATOMS: atom_id res chain seq x y z
N HIS A 1 -4.47 13.92 -19.40
CA HIS A 1 -5.64 13.73 -18.52
C HIS A 1 -5.16 13.06 -17.25
N ASN A 2 -5.62 13.53 -16.08
CA ASN A 2 -5.29 12.91 -14.79
C ASN A 2 -6.47 12.03 -14.34
N VAL A 3 -6.19 10.97 -13.60
CA VAL A 3 -7.19 10.06 -13.04
C VAL A 3 -7.00 10.00 -11.53
N GLU A 4 -8.09 10.18 -10.79
CA GLU A 4 -8.08 10.04 -9.33
C GLU A 4 -7.74 8.60 -8.95
N SER A 5 -6.72 8.42 -8.12
CA SER A 5 -6.21 7.11 -7.71
C SER A 5 -5.69 7.15 -6.28
N GLN A 6 -5.52 5.97 -5.69
CA GLN A 6 -5.12 5.81 -4.29
C GLN A 6 -3.78 5.10 -4.21
N MET A 7 -2.80 5.72 -3.56
CA MET A 7 -1.57 5.05 -3.16
C MET A 7 -1.84 4.22 -1.91
N ARG A 8 -1.46 2.93 -1.94
CA ARG A 8 -1.51 2.01 -0.81
C ARG A 8 -0.11 1.62 -0.39
N ILE A 9 0.05 1.39 0.91
CA ILE A 9 1.22 0.75 1.50
C ILE A 9 0.71 -0.39 2.38
N GLY A 10 1.28 -1.57 2.19
CA GLY A 10 0.95 -2.76 2.96
C GLY A 10 2.20 -3.47 3.47
N VAL A 11 2.01 -4.25 4.52
CA VAL A 11 3.08 -4.97 5.20
C VAL A 11 2.74 -6.45 5.34
N THR A 12 3.79 -7.25 5.49
CA THR A 12 3.67 -8.66 5.86
C THR A 12 4.84 -9.05 6.75
N LYS A 13 4.66 -10.12 7.53
CA LYS A 13 5.71 -10.77 8.30
C LYS A 13 5.77 -12.22 7.88
N ASP A 14 6.89 -12.61 7.29
CA ASP A 14 7.11 -13.94 6.73
C ASP A 14 8.54 -14.38 7.04
N ASP A 15 8.71 -15.62 7.51
CA ASP A 15 10.01 -16.16 7.98
C ASP A 15 10.79 -15.23 8.92
N GLY A 16 10.06 -14.56 9.82
CA GLY A 16 10.65 -13.62 10.79
C GLY A 16 11.09 -12.28 10.19
N GLN A 17 10.92 -12.05 8.89
CA GLN A 17 11.26 -10.81 8.21
C GLN A 17 10.03 -9.93 8.01
N PHE A 18 10.18 -8.63 8.31
CA PHE A 18 9.19 -7.63 7.96
C PHE A 18 9.44 -7.13 6.54
N LYS A 19 8.40 -7.15 5.71
CA LYS A 19 8.43 -6.66 4.33
C LYS A 19 7.33 -5.62 4.15
N ALA A 20 7.63 -4.56 3.42
CA ALA A 20 6.67 -3.53 3.03
C ALA A 20 6.60 -3.43 1.52
N HIS A 21 5.42 -3.10 1.00
CA HIS A 21 5.20 -2.92 -0.43
C HIS A 21 4.18 -1.81 -0.69
N ALA A 22 4.37 -1.07 -1.78
CA ALA A 22 3.48 0.02 -2.19
C ALA A 22 2.90 -0.23 -3.58
N TRP A 23 1.62 0.06 -3.76
CA TRP A 23 0.91 -0.08 -5.03
C TRP A 23 -0.13 1.02 -5.20
N VAL A 24 -0.64 1.17 -6.42
CA VAL A 24 -1.68 2.16 -6.77
C VAL A 24 -2.97 1.42 -7.10
N GLU A 25 -4.08 1.92 -6.58
CA GLU A 25 -5.43 1.44 -6.86
C GLU A 25 -6.26 2.49 -7.60
N LEU A 26 -7.09 2.01 -8.52
CA LEU A 26 -8.18 2.77 -9.13
C LEU A 26 -9.48 1.99 -8.90
N LEU A 27 -10.45 2.60 -8.22
CA LEU A 27 -11.72 1.97 -7.87
C LEU A 27 -11.54 0.59 -7.19
N GLY A 28 -10.52 0.48 -6.32
CA GLY A 28 -10.19 -0.74 -5.58
C GLY A 28 -9.43 -1.81 -6.39
N SER A 29 -9.13 -1.56 -7.67
CA SER A 29 -8.31 -2.46 -8.49
C SER A 29 -6.86 -2.02 -8.53
N ALA A 30 -5.93 -2.95 -8.31
CA ALA A 30 -4.50 -2.67 -8.42
C ALA A 30 -4.12 -2.36 -9.88
N LEU A 31 -3.40 -1.26 -10.11
CA LEU A 31 -2.98 -0.83 -11.44
C LEU A 31 -1.56 -1.27 -11.80
N ASN A 32 -0.66 -1.28 -10.83
CA ASN A 32 0.77 -1.54 -11.03
C ASN A 32 1.27 -2.81 -10.33
N ASP A 33 0.35 -3.65 -9.87
CA ASP A 33 0.64 -4.97 -9.31
C ASP A 33 -0.52 -5.92 -9.64
N ARG A 34 -0.41 -7.17 -9.21
CA ARG A 34 -1.45 -8.19 -9.29
C ARG A 34 -2.60 -7.86 -8.34
N GLN A 35 -3.81 -8.29 -8.70
CA GLN A 35 -5.03 -8.02 -7.91
C GLN A 35 -5.02 -8.69 -6.52
N ASP A 36 -4.16 -9.69 -6.29
CA ASP A 36 -4.00 -10.34 -4.99
C ASP A 36 -2.99 -9.64 -4.07
N VAL A 37 -2.43 -8.50 -4.47
CA VAL A 37 -1.41 -7.76 -3.69
C VAL A 37 -1.86 -7.48 -2.25
N SER A 38 -3.14 -7.13 -2.04
CA SER A 38 -3.72 -6.85 -0.72
C SER A 38 -3.84 -8.10 0.18
N ARG A 39 -3.79 -9.30 -0.41
CA ARG A 39 -3.70 -10.58 0.32
C ARG A 39 -2.27 -10.90 0.73
N ARG A 40 -1.29 -10.56 -0.13
CA ARG A 40 0.13 -10.77 0.14
C ARG A 40 0.70 -9.75 1.12
N PHE A 41 0.23 -8.51 1.04
CA PHE A 41 0.61 -7.38 1.88
C PHE A 41 -0.67 -6.74 2.41
N LYS A 42 -0.93 -6.90 3.70
CA LYS A 42 -2.07 -6.28 4.38
C LYS A 42 -1.90 -4.75 4.32
N PRO A 43 -2.81 -4.00 3.64
CA PRO A 43 -2.71 -2.54 3.61
C PRO A 43 -2.98 -1.95 4.99
N PHE A 44 -2.43 -0.77 5.26
CA PHE A 44 -2.85 0.02 6.42
C PHE A 44 -4.32 0.42 6.29
N ASP A 45 -5.05 0.46 7.41
CA ASP A 45 -6.49 0.75 7.45
C ASP A 45 -6.83 2.16 6.95
N HIS A 46 -5.86 3.06 7.02
CA HIS A 46 -5.99 4.44 6.61
C HIS A 46 -4.79 4.88 5.77
N ALA A 47 -5.01 5.89 4.92
CA ALA A 47 -3.92 6.52 4.18
C ALA A 47 -2.87 7.05 5.16
N ILE A 48 -1.59 6.82 4.85
CA ILE A 48 -0.50 7.43 5.58
C ILE A 48 -0.44 8.89 5.14
N ASP A 49 -0.61 9.80 6.09
CA ASP A 49 -0.32 11.21 5.93
C ASP A 49 1.19 11.43 6.15
N PRO A 50 1.98 11.72 5.10
CA PRO A 50 3.42 11.87 5.23
C PRO A 50 3.81 13.03 6.15
N SER A 51 2.94 14.04 6.30
CA SER A 51 3.20 15.19 7.18
C SER A 51 3.22 14.83 8.67
N ARG A 52 2.65 13.67 9.03
CA ARG A 52 2.66 13.14 10.40
C ARG A 52 3.87 12.29 10.73
N LEU A 53 4.67 11.91 9.73
CA LEU A 53 5.91 11.18 9.96
C LEU A 53 6.99 12.18 10.42
N GLN A 54 6.97 12.51 11.71
CA GLN A 54 8.13 13.16 12.34
C GLN A 54 9.25 12.13 12.44
N LEU A 55 10.12 12.11 11.42
CA LEU A 55 11.43 11.50 11.54
C LEU A 55 12.21 12.30 12.58
N ARG A 56 12.38 11.73 13.78
CA ARG A 56 13.32 12.24 14.79
C ARG A 56 14.74 11.88 14.43
#